data_AF-A0A939AEU5-F1
#
_entry.id   AF-A0A939AEU5-F1
#
_cell.length_a   1.000
_cell.length_b   1.000
_cell.length_c   1.000
_cell.angle_alpha   90.00
_cell.angle_beta   90.00
_cell.angle_gamma   90.00
#
_symmetry.space_group_name_H-M   'P 1'
#
loop_
_entity.id
_entity.type
_entity.pdbx_description
1 polymer ?
#
loop_
_entity_poly.entity_id
_entity_poly.type
_entity_poly.pdbx_seq_one_letter_code
_entity_poly.pdbx_strand_id
1 'polypeptide(L)'
;MQVSIDHERVLAELDALVRDTYQLWDEEWVGFSWRNYTYDHMSRVRALARTIGGRTAADDLVISFGATLHDCTKSFDGEILTDGNGKRVVDENGLWLNDYLPPARANRLTEIYDRLDLHRTVHSKSGAKVARFLLDEKGYDSMFGSHVEEVIHSHLMPSAVSSTEGKCLYDADTIDANIGLPAFYRNIRISMHRQEEQFAQRGEDHDAWLQDHRDEFLRGYLRERVRVWNEGKRNDFIPKLTLEESREVASDRVARLNVILDGLSEELEDPDEGIKRGALAIVWDFIQRRKNPSLTQEIARLESLYTGAEYASASRFLGDVRREISGER
;
A
#
# COMPACT_ATOMS: atom_id res chain seq x y z
N MET A 1 -27.34 -18.54 26.58
CA MET A 1 -26.43 -19.10 25.57
C MET A 1 -25.71 -17.94 24.92
N GLN A 2 -24.41 -17.80 25.17
CA GLN A 2 -23.59 -16.82 24.45
C GLN A 2 -23.36 -17.42 23.06
N VAL A 3 -23.90 -16.77 22.02
CA VAL A 3 -23.64 -17.18 20.64
C VAL A 3 -22.16 -16.91 20.38
N SER A 4 -21.40 -17.96 20.05
CA SER A 4 -20.00 -17.81 19.66
C SER A 4 -19.94 -17.03 18.35
N ILE A 5 -19.16 -15.95 18.33
CA ILE A 5 -18.97 -15.13 17.13
C ILE A 5 -18.06 -15.91 16.17
N ASP A 6 -18.51 -16.07 14.93
CA ASP A 6 -17.71 -16.62 13.84
C ASP A 6 -16.80 -15.51 13.28
N HIS A 7 -15.58 -15.44 13.82
CA HIS A 7 -14.63 -14.38 13.49
C HIS A 7 -14.21 -14.39 12.03
N GLU A 8 -14.03 -15.57 11.42
CA GLU A 8 -13.63 -15.69 10.01
C GLU A 8 -14.72 -15.16 9.09
N ARG A 9 -15.97 -15.53 9.34
CA ARG A 9 -17.11 -15.01 8.57
C ARG A 9 -17.24 -13.50 8.72
N VAL A 10 -17.14 -12.97 9.94
CA VAL A 10 -17.22 -11.52 10.14
C VAL A 10 -16.08 -10.79 9.44
N LEU A 11 -14.85 -11.30 9.52
CA LEU A 11 -13.71 -10.69 8.85
C LEU A 11 -13.88 -10.69 7.32
N ALA A 12 -14.41 -11.77 6.74
CA ALA A 12 -14.71 -11.84 5.31
C ALA A 12 -15.82 -10.85 4.89
N GLU A 13 -16.86 -10.68 5.72
CA GLU A 13 -17.91 -9.69 5.48
C GLU A 13 -17.37 -8.24 5.53
N LEU A 14 -16.48 -7.94 6.47
CA LEU A 14 -15.85 -6.63 6.59
C LEU A 14 -14.87 -6.36 5.44
N ASP A 15 -14.06 -7.35 5.05
CA ASP A 15 -13.15 -7.24 3.90
C ASP A 15 -13.93 -6.97 2.60
N ALA A 16 -15.05 -7.67 2.39
CA ALA A 16 -15.95 -7.43 1.26
C ALA A 16 -16.55 -6.02 1.29
N LEU A 17 -17.03 -5.56 2.45
CA LEU A 17 -17.56 -4.21 2.62
C LEU A 17 -16.50 -3.15 2.27
N VAL A 18 -15.27 -3.30 2.75
CA VAL A 18 -14.17 -2.36 2.49
C VAL A 18 -13.80 -2.37 1.01
N ARG A 19 -13.72 -3.56 0.39
CA ARG A 19 -13.47 -3.70 -1.06
C ARG A 19 -14.52 -2.96 -1.89
N ASP A 20 -15.79 -3.13 -1.56
CA ASP A 20 -16.90 -2.46 -2.23
C ASP A 20 -16.85 -0.94 -2.02
N THR A 21 -16.49 -0.51 -0.80
CA THR A 21 -16.36 0.92 -0.44
C THR A 21 -15.39 1.63 -1.37
N TYR A 22 -14.23 1.05 -1.65
CA TYR A 22 -13.25 1.68 -2.54
C TYR A 22 -13.73 1.88 -3.98
N GLN A 23 -14.80 1.21 -4.40
CA GLN A 23 -15.36 1.36 -5.73
C GLN A 23 -16.38 2.50 -5.84
N LEU A 24 -16.70 3.19 -4.74
CA LEU A 24 -17.79 4.19 -4.68
C LEU A 24 -17.41 5.58 -5.21
N TRP A 25 -16.12 5.86 -5.43
CA TRP A 25 -15.62 7.10 -6.02
C TRP A 25 -15.43 6.97 -7.52
N ASP A 26 -15.65 8.07 -8.23
CA ASP A 26 -15.43 8.14 -9.68
C ASP A 26 -13.97 8.49 -10.00
N GLU A 27 -13.30 9.17 -9.07
CA GLU A 27 -11.87 9.44 -9.07
C GLU A 27 -11.09 8.13 -9.08
N GLU A 28 -10.15 8.01 -10.02
CA GLU A 28 -9.22 6.88 -10.05
C GLU A 28 -7.98 7.14 -9.20
N TRP A 29 -7.54 8.40 -9.15
CA TRP A 29 -6.31 8.85 -8.49
C TRP A 29 -6.58 10.03 -7.57
N VAL A 30 -6.00 9.98 -6.37
CA VAL A 30 -5.98 11.08 -5.41
C VAL A 30 -4.62 11.08 -4.72
N GLY A 31 -3.86 12.17 -4.87
CA GLY A 31 -2.50 12.30 -4.33
C GLY A 31 -1.55 11.16 -4.73
N PHE A 32 -1.26 10.24 -3.81
CA PHE A 32 -0.32 9.11 -4.02
C PHE A 32 -0.99 7.74 -3.99
N SER A 33 -2.32 7.72 -4.11
CA SER A 33 -3.14 6.51 -4.06
C SER A 33 -4.04 6.47 -5.29
N TRP A 34 -4.39 5.24 -5.68
CA TRP A 34 -5.39 4.99 -6.71
C TRP A 34 -6.34 3.90 -6.25
N ARG A 35 -7.52 3.83 -6.88
CA ARG A 35 -8.65 3.01 -6.43
C ARG A 35 -8.27 1.58 -6.06
N ASN A 36 -7.60 0.87 -6.97
CA ASN A 36 -7.22 -0.53 -6.74
C ASN A 36 -6.02 -0.71 -5.80
N TYR A 37 -5.17 0.31 -5.64
CA TYR A 37 -4.05 0.24 -4.70
C TYR A 37 -4.50 0.13 -3.27
N THR A 38 -5.47 0.96 -2.85
CA THR A 38 -5.83 1.05 -1.44
C THR A 38 -6.31 -0.29 -0.88
N TYR A 39 -7.14 -1.03 -1.64
CA TYR A 39 -7.56 -2.37 -1.22
C TYR A 39 -6.42 -3.40 -1.22
N ASP A 40 -5.63 -3.45 -2.30
CA ASP A 40 -4.49 -4.38 -2.38
C ASP A 40 -3.48 -4.09 -1.25
N HIS A 41 -3.26 -2.83 -0.93
CA HIS A 41 -2.39 -2.36 0.16
C HIS A 41 -2.89 -2.88 1.51
N MET A 42 -4.15 -2.68 1.87
CA MET A 42 -4.68 -3.19 3.13
C MET A 42 -4.52 -4.70 3.27
N SER A 43 -4.74 -5.45 2.19
CA SER A 43 -4.55 -6.90 2.20
C SER A 43 -3.10 -7.31 2.46
N ARG A 44 -2.13 -6.61 1.86
CA ARG A 44 -0.69 -6.84 2.08
C ARG A 44 -0.24 -6.42 3.48
N VAL A 45 -0.71 -5.26 3.96
CA VAL A 45 -0.44 -4.78 5.32
C VAL A 45 -0.96 -5.77 6.35
N ARG A 46 -2.18 -6.30 6.17
CA ARG A 46 -2.71 -7.36 7.03
C ARG A 46 -1.82 -8.60 7.04
N ALA A 47 -1.40 -9.08 5.87
CA ALA A 47 -0.53 -10.26 5.79
C ALA A 47 0.81 -10.01 6.52
N LEU A 48 1.45 -8.87 6.27
CA LEU A 48 2.73 -8.52 6.88
C LEU A 48 2.61 -8.26 8.39
N ALA A 49 1.56 -7.56 8.84
CA ALA A 49 1.33 -7.29 10.26
C ALA A 49 1.16 -8.61 11.05
N ARG A 50 0.50 -9.62 10.47
CA ARG A 50 0.37 -10.95 11.08
C ARG A 50 1.72 -11.69 11.15
N THR A 51 2.55 -11.61 10.10
CA THR A 51 3.91 -12.16 10.12
C THR A 51 4.76 -11.53 11.22
N ILE A 52 4.70 -10.21 11.39
CA ILE A 52 5.41 -9.49 12.45
C ILE A 52 4.83 -9.88 13.82
N GLY A 53 3.50 -9.84 13.97
CA GLY A 53 2.76 -10.15 15.20
C GLY A 53 3.01 -11.57 15.72
N GLY A 54 3.11 -12.55 14.82
CA GLY A 54 3.42 -13.94 15.16
C GLY A 54 4.78 -14.12 15.85
N ARG A 55 5.68 -13.13 15.74
CA ARG A 55 6.99 -13.12 16.42
C ARG A 55 6.99 -12.29 17.71
N THR A 56 6.01 -11.42 17.92
CA THR A 56 5.97 -10.47 19.03
C THR A 56 4.88 -10.78 20.07
N ALA A 57 4.33 -12.01 20.05
CA ALA A 57 3.23 -12.46 20.91
C ALA A 57 1.98 -11.56 20.84
N ALA A 58 1.80 -10.87 19.72
CA ALA A 58 0.63 -10.05 19.46
C ALA A 58 -0.62 -10.90 19.24
N ASP A 59 -1.79 -10.36 19.57
CA ASP A 59 -3.09 -10.95 19.31
C ASP A 59 -3.40 -10.88 17.81
N ASP A 60 -3.33 -12.04 17.14
CA ASP A 60 -3.60 -12.21 15.71
C ASP A 60 -5.02 -11.75 15.33
N LEU A 61 -5.99 -11.89 16.22
CA LEU A 61 -7.37 -11.49 15.95
C LEU A 61 -7.47 -9.96 15.92
N VAL A 62 -6.86 -9.28 16.89
CA VAL A 62 -6.82 -7.81 16.93
C VAL A 62 -6.08 -7.26 15.70
N ILE A 63 -4.93 -7.85 15.33
CA ILE A 63 -4.21 -7.48 14.10
C ILE A 63 -5.08 -7.67 12.87
N SER A 64 -5.76 -8.83 12.75
CA SER A 64 -6.57 -9.15 11.58
C SER A 64 -7.69 -8.14 11.38
N PHE A 65 -8.41 -7.77 12.45
CA PHE A 65 -9.48 -6.77 12.37
C PHE A 65 -8.93 -5.35 12.19
N GLY A 66 -7.90 -4.97 12.95
CA GLY A 66 -7.24 -3.67 12.85
C GLY A 66 -6.73 -3.41 11.43
N ALA A 67 -5.93 -4.32 10.88
CA ALA A 67 -5.39 -4.18 9.53
C ALA A 67 -6.45 -4.23 8.43
N THR A 68 -7.56 -4.95 8.61
CA THR A 68 -8.68 -4.97 7.64
C THR A 68 -9.45 -3.65 7.61
N LEU A 69 -9.37 -2.84 8.66
CA LEU A 69 -10.19 -1.63 8.80
C LEU A 69 -9.38 -0.33 8.91
N HIS A 70 -8.05 -0.40 9.08
CA HIS A 70 -7.25 0.78 9.43
C HIS A 70 -7.38 1.94 8.44
N ASP A 71 -7.45 1.60 7.16
CA ASP A 71 -7.55 2.53 6.05
C ASP A 71 -8.95 2.59 5.44
N CYS A 72 -9.96 1.99 6.06
CA CYS A 72 -11.31 1.86 5.46
C CYS A 72 -11.99 3.21 5.12
N THR A 73 -11.49 4.32 5.69
CA THR A 73 -11.93 5.68 5.40
C THR A 73 -10.94 6.49 4.55
N LYS A 74 -9.90 5.85 4.00
CA LYS A 74 -8.84 6.54 3.24
C LYS A 74 -9.35 7.22 1.98
N SER A 75 -10.35 6.66 1.30
CA SER A 75 -10.91 7.25 0.08
C SER A 75 -11.74 8.52 0.30
N PHE A 76 -12.09 8.85 1.54
CA PHE A 76 -12.69 10.14 1.84
C PHE A 76 -11.64 11.28 1.89
N ASP A 77 -10.35 10.94 1.96
CA ASP A 77 -9.27 11.93 1.86
C ASP A 77 -9.13 12.40 0.40
N GLY A 78 -9.46 13.66 0.16
CA GLY A 78 -9.17 14.37 -1.09
C GLY A 78 -7.73 14.89 -1.14
N GLU A 79 -7.52 15.99 -1.87
CA GLU A 79 -6.20 16.63 -1.99
C GLU A 79 -5.64 17.11 -0.65
N ILE A 80 -4.31 17.08 -0.51
CA ILE A 80 -3.64 17.55 0.70
C ILE A 80 -3.81 19.07 0.80
N LEU A 81 -4.29 19.56 1.94
CA LEU A 81 -4.50 20.98 2.17
C LEU A 81 -3.16 21.71 2.32
N THR A 82 -3.05 22.87 1.69
CA THR A 82 -1.91 23.79 1.83
C THR A 82 -2.38 25.17 2.28
N ASP A 83 -1.53 25.86 3.06
CA ASP A 83 -1.77 27.23 3.49
C ASP A 83 -1.39 28.25 2.39
N GLY A 84 -1.60 29.54 2.65
CA GLY A 84 -1.29 30.61 1.70
C GLY A 84 0.19 30.73 1.31
N ASN A 85 1.09 30.01 1.98
CA ASN A 85 2.52 29.94 1.66
C ASN A 85 2.90 28.62 0.98
N GLY A 86 1.92 27.77 0.66
CA GLY A 86 2.14 26.44 0.08
C GLY A 86 2.64 25.39 1.08
N LYS A 87 2.62 25.66 2.39
CA LYS A 87 2.97 24.67 3.41
C LYS A 87 1.76 23.79 3.71
N ARG A 88 1.99 22.49 3.92
CA ARG A 88 0.94 21.53 4.29
C ARG A 88 0.27 21.92 5.61
N VAL A 89 -1.05 21.90 5.61
CA VAL A 89 -1.86 22.10 6.83
C VAL A 89 -1.86 20.79 7.63
N VAL A 90 -1.73 20.91 8.95
CA VAL A 90 -1.66 19.77 9.87
C VAL A 90 -2.64 19.91 11.02
N ASP A 91 -3.05 18.78 11.60
CA ASP A 91 -3.81 18.73 12.84
C ASP A 91 -2.95 19.04 14.07
N GLU A 92 -3.55 18.98 15.26
CA GLU A 92 -2.87 19.23 16.54
C GLU A 92 -1.69 18.28 16.83
N ASN A 93 -1.63 17.12 16.15
CA ASN A 93 -0.57 16.13 16.28
C ASN A 93 0.44 16.18 15.13
N GLY A 94 0.30 17.11 14.17
CA GLY A 94 1.18 17.23 13.02
C GLY A 94 0.83 16.31 11.85
N LEU A 95 -0.33 15.64 11.87
CA LEU A 95 -0.82 14.82 10.76
C LEU A 95 -1.42 15.70 9.68
N TRP A 96 -1.16 15.38 8.40
CA TRP A 96 -1.63 16.20 7.29
C TRP A 96 -3.16 16.14 7.18
N LEU A 97 -3.75 17.30 6.97
CA LEU A 97 -5.18 17.40 6.67
C LEU A 97 -5.40 17.33 5.16
N ASN A 98 -6.45 16.62 4.79
CA ASN A 98 -6.90 16.48 3.42
C ASN A 98 -8.24 17.20 3.26
N ASP A 99 -8.54 17.64 2.04
CA ASP A 99 -9.90 18.03 1.68
C ASP A 99 -10.83 16.81 1.81
N TYR A 100 -12.12 17.06 1.93
CA TYR A 100 -13.11 15.98 1.94
C TYR A 100 -13.53 15.63 0.51
N LEU A 101 -13.37 14.37 0.14
CA LEU A 101 -13.83 13.84 -1.15
C LEU A 101 -15.11 13.01 -0.94
N PRO A 102 -16.30 13.55 -1.28
CA PRO A 102 -17.55 12.80 -1.14
C PRO A 102 -17.61 11.62 -2.10
N PRO A 103 -18.13 10.46 -1.67
CA PRO A 103 -18.31 9.33 -2.58
C PRO A 103 -19.44 9.60 -3.58
N ALA A 104 -19.30 9.10 -4.81
CA ALA A 104 -20.35 9.23 -5.84
C ALA A 104 -21.55 8.30 -5.57
N ARG A 105 -21.34 7.26 -4.76
CA ARG A 105 -22.29 6.20 -4.43
C ARG A 105 -22.21 5.88 -2.93
N ALA A 106 -23.20 5.16 -2.40
CA ALA A 106 -23.27 4.87 -0.97
C ALA A 106 -23.30 3.37 -0.67
N ASN A 107 -22.74 2.99 0.47
CA ASN A 107 -22.92 1.71 1.14
C ASN A 107 -22.95 1.90 2.67
N ARG A 108 -22.94 0.78 3.40
CA ARG A 108 -22.98 0.82 4.87
C ARG A 108 -21.87 1.66 5.51
N LEU A 109 -20.65 1.61 4.98
CA LEU A 109 -19.51 2.36 5.52
C LEU A 109 -19.72 3.87 5.34
N THR A 110 -20.16 4.31 4.17
CA THR A 110 -20.46 5.73 3.90
C THR A 110 -21.57 6.27 4.80
N GLU A 111 -22.61 5.47 5.08
CA GLU A 111 -23.69 5.84 6.00
C GLU A 111 -23.18 6.06 7.43
N ILE A 112 -22.27 5.18 7.89
CA ILE A 112 -21.67 5.29 9.22
C ILE A 112 -20.78 6.54 9.28
N TYR A 113 -19.98 6.79 8.24
CA TYR A 113 -19.10 7.95 8.16
C TYR A 113 -19.89 9.26 8.30
N ASP A 114 -20.99 9.41 7.56
CA ASP A 114 -21.85 10.59 7.63
C ASP A 114 -22.61 10.67 8.97
N ARG A 115 -23.13 9.56 9.46
CA ARG A 115 -23.85 9.51 10.75
C ARG A 115 -22.97 9.96 11.93
N LEU A 116 -21.68 9.66 11.86
CA LEU A 116 -20.71 10.01 12.89
C LEU A 116 -20.05 11.38 12.67
N ASP A 117 -20.45 12.13 11.64
CA ASP A 117 -19.93 13.46 11.28
C ASP A 117 -18.40 13.48 11.17
N LEU A 118 -17.85 12.51 10.42
CA LEU A 118 -16.40 12.29 10.33
C LEU A 118 -15.72 13.11 9.24
N HIS A 119 -16.44 13.99 8.54
CA HIS A 119 -15.87 14.82 7.47
C HIS A 119 -14.63 15.58 7.98
N ARG A 120 -13.56 15.60 7.17
CA ARG A 120 -12.28 16.26 7.49
C ARG A 120 -11.55 15.71 8.72
N THR A 121 -11.89 14.49 9.14
CA THR A 121 -11.14 13.76 10.17
C THR A 121 -10.12 12.85 9.50
N VAL A 122 -8.85 12.93 9.93
CA VAL A 122 -7.76 12.05 9.48
C VAL A 122 -8.20 10.58 9.48
N HIS A 123 -7.90 9.83 8.41
CA HIS A 123 -8.37 8.46 8.22
C HIS A 123 -8.05 7.51 9.39
N SER A 124 -6.92 7.65 10.10
CA SER A 124 -6.67 6.83 11.29
C SER A 124 -7.70 7.06 12.41
N LYS A 125 -8.11 8.32 12.62
CA LYS A 125 -9.11 8.70 13.63
C LYS A 125 -10.53 8.32 13.18
N SER A 126 -10.88 8.56 11.92
CA SER A 126 -12.22 8.24 11.40
C SER A 126 -12.41 6.73 11.21
N GLY A 127 -11.40 6.03 10.69
CA GLY A 127 -11.36 4.58 10.55
C GLY A 127 -11.50 3.86 11.89
N ALA A 128 -10.87 4.36 12.94
CA ALA A 128 -11.00 3.79 14.29
C ALA A 128 -12.47 3.85 14.79
N LYS A 129 -13.14 5.00 14.62
CA LYS A 129 -14.55 5.18 15.01
C LYS A 129 -15.50 4.31 14.18
N VAL A 130 -15.27 4.22 12.87
CA VAL A 130 -16.05 3.36 11.97
C VAL A 130 -15.87 1.89 12.36
N ALA A 131 -14.63 1.46 12.61
CA ALA A 131 -14.33 0.10 13.04
C ALA A 131 -15.01 -0.25 14.37
N ARG A 132 -14.94 0.65 15.36
CA ARG A 132 -15.63 0.49 16.64
C ARG A 132 -17.14 0.26 16.43
N PHE A 133 -17.76 1.11 15.62
CA PHE A 133 -19.18 1.01 15.31
C PHE A 133 -19.54 -0.32 14.63
N LEU A 134 -18.77 -0.74 13.63
CA LEU A 134 -18.98 -2.01 12.91
C LEU A 134 -18.84 -3.22 13.85
N LEU A 135 -17.86 -3.21 14.75
CA LEU A 135 -17.66 -4.30 15.72
C LEU A 135 -18.78 -4.38 16.75
N ASP A 136 -19.28 -3.23 17.23
CA ASP A 136 -20.44 -3.18 18.13
C ASP A 136 -21.69 -3.77 17.46
N GLU A 137 -21.94 -3.46 16.18
CA GLU A 137 -23.07 -4.06 15.42
C GLU A 137 -22.96 -5.58 15.25
N LYS A 138 -21.73 -6.11 15.22
CA LYS A 138 -21.46 -7.55 15.14
C LYS A 138 -21.45 -8.24 16.50
N GLY A 139 -21.68 -7.51 17.59
CA GLY A 139 -21.82 -8.04 18.95
C GLY A 139 -20.50 -8.35 19.65
N TYR A 140 -19.38 -7.80 19.19
CA TYR A 140 -18.11 -7.89 19.92
C TYR A 140 -18.18 -7.13 21.24
N ASP A 141 -17.44 -7.60 22.24
CA ASP A 141 -17.40 -6.93 23.53
C ASP A 141 -16.61 -5.62 23.48
N SER A 142 -16.80 -4.80 24.52
CA SER A 142 -16.17 -3.49 24.58
C SER A 142 -14.65 -3.54 24.66
N MET A 143 -14.06 -4.59 25.23
CA MET A 143 -12.62 -4.69 25.38
C MET A 143 -11.96 -4.93 24.03
N PHE A 144 -12.46 -5.92 23.27
CA PHE A 144 -11.97 -6.20 21.93
C PHE A 144 -12.15 -5.00 21.00
N GLY A 145 -13.36 -4.41 20.98
CA GLY A 145 -13.66 -3.27 20.11
C GLY A 145 -12.77 -2.06 20.40
N SER A 146 -12.47 -1.77 21.67
CA SER A 146 -11.59 -0.65 22.04
C SER A 146 -10.12 -0.93 21.74
N HIS A 147 -9.69 -2.19 21.77
CA HIS A 147 -8.33 -2.55 21.39
C HIS A 147 -8.13 -2.38 19.87
N VAL A 148 -9.06 -2.85 19.04
CA VAL A 148 -9.02 -2.63 17.59
C VAL A 148 -9.08 -1.13 17.26
N GLU A 149 -9.92 -0.37 17.96
CA GLU A 149 -9.99 1.09 17.83
C GLU A 149 -8.64 1.78 18.12
N GLU A 150 -7.94 1.39 19.20
CA GLU A 150 -6.61 1.93 19.55
C GLU A 150 -5.56 1.62 18.48
N VAL A 151 -5.54 0.37 18.01
CA VAL A 151 -4.62 -0.10 16.97
C VAL A 151 -4.78 0.73 15.70
N ILE A 152 -6.03 0.96 15.26
CA ILE A 152 -6.32 1.78 14.09
C ILE A 152 -6.03 3.25 14.35
N HIS A 153 -6.41 3.79 15.50
CA HIS A 153 -6.22 5.21 15.79
C HIS A 153 -4.73 5.60 15.77
N SER A 154 -3.86 4.74 16.30
CA SER A 154 -2.44 5.00 16.46
C SER A 154 -1.57 4.60 15.25
N HIS A 155 -2.13 3.96 14.21
CA HIS A 155 -1.34 3.34 13.15
C HIS A 155 -0.52 4.30 12.28
N LEU A 156 -0.75 5.62 12.32
CA LEU A 156 0.08 6.61 11.62
C LEU A 156 1.20 7.19 12.51
N MET A 157 1.03 7.12 13.83
CA MET A 157 1.91 7.75 14.80
C MET A 157 1.83 7.00 16.14
N PRO A 158 2.41 5.80 16.22
CA PRO A 158 2.40 5.03 17.44
C PRO A 158 3.22 5.75 18.52
N SER A 159 2.83 5.54 19.77
CA SER A 159 3.52 6.07 20.94
C SER A 159 4.21 4.97 21.73
N ALA A 160 4.97 5.33 22.76
CA ALA A 160 5.58 4.35 23.66
C ALA A 160 4.54 3.42 24.31
N VAL A 161 3.33 3.94 24.57
CA VAL A 161 2.22 3.21 25.20
C VAL A 161 1.33 2.46 24.21
N SER A 162 1.56 2.59 22.90
CA SER A 162 0.79 1.83 21.90
C SER A 162 1.01 0.33 22.08
N SER A 163 -0.06 -0.42 21.82
CA SER A 163 -0.08 -1.88 21.87
C SER A 163 0.95 -2.50 20.92
N THR A 164 1.29 -3.77 21.15
CA THR A 164 2.19 -4.50 20.25
C THR A 164 1.54 -4.63 18.87
N GLU A 165 0.23 -4.86 18.83
CA GLU A 165 -0.62 -4.95 17.66
C GLU A 165 -0.60 -3.63 16.86
N GLY A 166 -0.72 -2.49 17.55
CA GLY A 166 -0.63 -1.16 16.95
C GLY A 166 0.73 -0.88 16.33
N LYS A 167 1.80 -1.30 17.01
CA LYS A 167 3.18 -1.25 16.50
C LYS A 167 3.39 -2.17 15.28
N CYS A 168 2.84 -3.39 15.31
CA CYS A 168 2.87 -4.30 14.16
C CYS A 168 2.16 -3.69 12.95
N LEU A 169 1.00 -3.08 13.16
CA LEU A 169 0.23 -2.45 12.09
C LEU A 169 0.97 -1.24 11.51
N TYR A 170 1.45 -0.30 12.34
CA TYR A 170 2.23 0.85 11.88
C TYR A 170 3.48 0.43 11.09
N ASP A 171 4.23 -0.55 11.61
CA ASP A 171 5.45 -1.01 10.94
C ASP A 171 5.12 -1.68 9.60
N ALA A 172 4.07 -2.53 9.55
CA ALA A 172 3.64 -3.20 8.33
C ALA A 172 3.15 -2.21 7.26
N ASP A 173 2.35 -1.21 7.65
CA ASP A 173 1.89 -0.13 6.79
C ASP A 173 3.07 0.68 6.22
N THR A 174 3.98 1.08 7.11
CA THR A 174 5.20 1.80 6.75
C THR A 174 6.05 1.02 5.76
N ILE A 175 6.25 -0.28 5.99
CA ILE A 175 7.03 -1.16 5.13
C ILE A 175 6.34 -1.32 3.77
N ASP A 176 5.05 -1.68 3.71
CA ASP A 176 4.36 -1.93 2.44
C ASP A 176 4.36 -0.70 1.52
N ALA A 177 4.15 0.48 2.10
CA ALA A 177 4.08 1.72 1.32
C ALA A 177 5.45 2.26 0.88
N ASN A 178 6.56 1.86 1.54
CA ASN A 178 7.86 2.52 1.38
C ASN A 178 9.07 1.62 1.14
N ILE A 179 9.02 0.33 1.48
CA ILE A 179 10.17 -0.56 1.49
C ILE A 179 9.88 -1.86 0.72
N GLY A 180 10.83 -2.29 -0.10
CA GLY A 180 10.74 -3.56 -0.83
C GLY A 180 9.98 -3.46 -2.15
N LEU A 181 9.55 -4.60 -2.65
CA LEU A 181 8.96 -4.80 -3.97
C LEU A 181 7.56 -4.19 -4.13
N PRO A 182 6.63 -4.27 -3.15
CA PRO A 182 5.38 -3.53 -3.21
C PRO A 182 5.60 -2.01 -3.31
N ALA A 183 6.56 -1.47 -2.56
CA ALA A 183 6.91 -0.06 -2.61
C ALA A 183 7.62 0.33 -3.91
N PHE A 184 8.43 -0.57 -4.49
CA PHE A 184 9.05 -0.35 -5.80
C PHE A 184 7.99 -0.29 -6.90
N TYR A 185 7.04 -1.23 -6.91
CA TYR A 185 5.89 -1.18 -7.79
C TYR A 185 5.11 0.14 -7.63
N ARG A 186 4.81 0.53 -6.39
CA ARG A 186 4.15 1.81 -6.10
C ARG A 186 4.95 3.01 -6.59
N ASN A 187 6.28 2.98 -6.46
CA ASN A 187 7.17 4.02 -6.98
C ASN A 187 7.05 4.16 -8.51
N ILE A 188 7.00 3.04 -9.24
CA ILE A 188 6.77 3.04 -10.69
C ILE A 188 5.45 3.74 -10.99
N ARG A 189 4.35 3.35 -10.32
CA ARG A 189 3.01 3.90 -10.59
C ARG A 189 2.93 5.40 -10.35
N ILE A 190 3.41 5.86 -9.19
CA ILE A 190 3.43 7.29 -8.85
C ILE A 190 4.32 8.07 -9.83
N SER A 191 5.48 7.51 -10.20
CA SER A 191 6.39 8.19 -11.12
C SER A 191 5.77 8.34 -12.51
N MET A 192 5.10 7.31 -13.01
CA MET A 192 4.46 7.33 -14.33
C MET A 192 3.25 8.26 -14.35
N HIS A 193 2.40 8.20 -13.33
CA HIS A 193 1.25 9.10 -13.22
C HIS A 193 1.67 10.58 -13.24
N ARG A 194 2.68 10.96 -12.45
CA ARG A 194 3.22 12.33 -12.46
C ARG A 194 3.81 12.74 -13.81
N GLN A 195 4.44 11.82 -14.52
CA GLN A 195 4.95 12.10 -15.86
C GLN A 195 3.81 12.31 -16.85
N GLU A 196 2.76 11.47 -16.82
CA GLU A 196 1.58 11.66 -17.65
C GLU A 196 0.95 13.04 -17.44
N GLU A 197 0.80 13.49 -16.19
CA GLU A 197 0.27 14.82 -15.89
C GLU A 197 1.14 15.93 -16.50
N GLN A 198 2.48 15.81 -16.40
CA GLN A 198 3.41 16.78 -16.98
C GLN A 198 3.35 16.82 -18.50
N PHE A 199 3.24 15.67 -19.16
CA PHE A 199 3.10 15.58 -20.61
C PHE A 199 1.74 16.14 -21.07
N ALA A 200 0.66 15.80 -20.37
CA ALA A 200 -0.68 16.32 -20.64
C ALA A 200 -0.73 17.85 -20.52
N GLN A 201 -0.06 18.44 -19.52
CA GLN A 201 0.05 19.89 -19.36
C GLN A 201 0.80 20.57 -20.52
N ARG A 202 1.73 19.87 -21.17
CA ARG A 202 2.45 20.36 -22.37
C ARG A 202 1.73 20.02 -23.69
N GLY A 203 0.67 19.22 -23.65
CA GLY A 203 -0.01 18.72 -24.85
C GLY A 203 0.82 17.69 -25.62
N GLU A 204 1.71 16.98 -24.95
CA GLU A 204 2.60 15.96 -25.53
C GLU A 204 2.05 14.54 -25.27
N ASP A 205 2.38 13.60 -26.17
CA ASP A 205 2.01 12.19 -26.03
C ASP A 205 3.08 11.43 -25.24
N HIS A 206 2.78 11.10 -23.98
CA HIS A 206 3.68 10.35 -23.09
C HIS A 206 3.93 8.92 -23.58
N ASP A 207 2.92 8.26 -24.16
CA ASP A 207 3.07 6.88 -24.63
C ASP A 207 4.00 6.83 -25.84
N ALA A 208 3.84 7.74 -26.80
CA ALA A 208 4.75 7.87 -27.93
C ALA A 208 6.17 8.16 -27.47
N TRP A 209 6.35 9.11 -26.54
CA TRP A 209 7.67 9.44 -25.99
C TRP A 209 8.34 8.24 -25.30
N LEU A 210 7.59 7.47 -24.49
CA LEU A 210 8.10 6.28 -23.81
C LEU A 210 8.54 5.20 -24.80
N GLN A 211 7.87 5.04 -25.94
CA GLN A 211 8.32 4.10 -26.96
C GLN A 211 9.62 4.55 -27.61
N ASP A 212 9.72 5.83 -27.96
CA ASP A 212 10.88 6.39 -28.65
C ASP A 212 12.13 6.48 -27.75
N HIS A 213 11.94 6.64 -26.44
CA HIS A 213 13.01 6.85 -25.45
C HIS A 213 13.12 5.72 -24.42
N ARG A 214 12.55 4.54 -24.72
CA ARG A 214 12.45 3.39 -23.79
C ARG A 214 13.76 3.08 -23.06
N ASP A 215 14.84 2.94 -23.80
CA ASP A 215 16.12 2.47 -23.26
C ASP A 215 16.79 3.53 -22.39
N GLU A 216 16.77 4.79 -22.84
CA GLU A 216 17.28 5.94 -22.08
C GLU A 216 16.49 6.09 -20.77
N PHE A 217 15.16 6.04 -20.87
CA PHE A 217 14.27 6.11 -19.73
C PHE A 217 14.55 5.00 -18.72
N LEU A 218 14.61 3.73 -19.16
CA LEU A 218 14.85 2.59 -18.26
C LEU A 218 16.22 2.67 -17.57
N ARG A 219 17.27 3.06 -18.30
CA ARG A 219 18.61 3.24 -17.71
C ARG A 219 18.61 4.33 -16.64
N GLY A 220 18.10 5.52 -16.95
CA GLY A 220 18.06 6.62 -15.99
C GLY A 220 17.16 6.31 -14.79
N TYR A 221 16.01 5.66 -15.03
CA TYR A 221 15.10 5.28 -13.95
C TYR A 221 15.71 4.22 -13.03
N LEU A 222 16.20 3.11 -13.57
CA LEU A 222 16.66 1.97 -12.77
C LEU A 222 18.08 2.14 -12.21
N ARG A 223 19.03 2.65 -12.98
CA ARG A 223 20.44 2.77 -12.55
C ARG A 223 20.69 3.97 -11.64
N GLU A 224 19.93 5.03 -11.80
CA GLU A 224 20.18 6.29 -11.07
C GLU A 224 19.08 6.53 -10.04
N ARG A 225 17.84 6.71 -10.48
CA ARG A 225 16.75 7.17 -9.61
C ARG A 225 16.36 6.14 -8.57
N VAL A 226 16.08 4.90 -8.98
CA VAL A 226 15.56 3.86 -8.10
C VAL A 226 16.64 3.40 -7.10
N ARG A 227 17.91 3.37 -7.50
CA ARG A 227 19.00 3.02 -6.58
C ARG A 227 19.14 4.01 -5.43
N VAL A 228 19.19 5.30 -5.74
CA VAL A 228 19.25 6.35 -4.72
C VAL A 228 18.01 6.32 -3.83
N TRP A 229 16.83 6.09 -4.44
CA TRP A 229 15.58 5.96 -3.70
C TRP A 229 15.58 4.76 -2.74
N ASN A 230 16.06 3.58 -3.16
CA ASN A 230 16.09 2.38 -2.32
C ASN A 230 17.09 2.53 -1.18
N GLU A 231 18.27 3.12 -1.44
CA GLU A 231 19.26 3.39 -0.39
C GLU A 231 18.71 4.39 0.64
N GLY A 232 17.97 5.41 0.20
CA GLY A 232 17.27 6.33 1.09
C GLY A 232 16.35 5.61 2.08
N LYS A 233 15.74 4.48 1.71
CA LYS A 233 14.83 3.72 2.60
C LYS A 233 15.51 3.20 3.85
N ARG A 234 16.77 2.77 3.72
CA ARG A 234 17.58 2.30 4.84
C ARG A 234 17.78 3.38 5.90
N ASN A 235 17.93 4.63 5.48
CA ASN A 235 18.23 5.74 6.37
C ASN A 235 16.96 6.45 6.87
N ASP A 236 15.93 6.52 6.03
CA ASP A 236 14.75 7.35 6.30
C ASP A 236 13.61 6.61 7.01
N PHE A 237 13.48 5.30 6.82
CA PHE A 237 12.34 4.51 7.28
C PHE A 237 12.71 3.42 8.28
N ILE A 238 13.74 2.61 8.03
CA ILE A 238 14.12 1.50 8.93
C ILE A 238 14.36 1.98 10.38
N PRO A 239 15.05 3.10 10.64
CA PRO A 239 15.27 3.58 12.01
C PRO A 239 13.99 4.03 12.73
N LYS A 240 12.92 4.30 11.99
CA LYS A 240 11.62 4.75 12.52
C LYS A 240 10.65 3.60 12.80
N LEU A 241 10.97 2.39 12.37
CA LEU A 241 10.19 1.20 12.71
C LEU A 241 10.30 0.97 14.22
N THR A 242 9.23 0.43 14.80
CA THR A 242 9.07 0.33 16.24
C THR A 242 9.59 -0.99 16.79
N LEU A 243 9.42 -2.09 16.06
CA LEU A 243 9.82 -3.44 16.46
C LEU A 243 11.11 -3.87 15.78
N GLU A 244 11.88 -4.74 16.44
CA GLU A 244 13.14 -5.23 15.88
C GLU A 244 12.89 -6.19 14.71
N GLU A 245 11.86 -7.02 14.83
CA GLU A 245 11.39 -7.94 13.79
C GLU A 245 11.00 -7.19 12.51
N SER A 246 10.44 -6.00 12.64
CA SER A 246 10.11 -5.13 11.51
C SER A 246 11.35 -4.56 10.83
N ARG A 247 12.37 -4.13 11.61
CA ARG A 247 13.65 -3.64 11.05
C ARG A 247 14.37 -4.75 10.30
N GLU A 248 14.33 -5.96 10.82
CA GLU A 248 14.80 -7.19 10.19
C GLU A 248 14.12 -7.41 8.83
N VAL A 249 12.78 -7.47 8.79
CA VAL A 249 12.02 -7.67 7.54
C VAL A 249 12.32 -6.54 6.54
N ALA A 250 12.30 -5.29 6.99
CA ALA A 250 12.57 -4.14 6.14
C ALA A 250 14.00 -4.18 5.53
N SER A 251 14.99 -4.58 6.33
CA SER A 251 16.38 -4.72 5.87
C SER A 251 16.51 -5.82 4.82
N ASP A 252 15.83 -6.95 5.01
CA ASP A 252 15.83 -8.07 4.05
C ASP A 252 15.17 -7.67 2.73
N ARG A 253 14.06 -6.92 2.78
CA ARG A 253 13.38 -6.38 1.60
C ARG A 253 14.25 -5.38 0.82
N VAL A 254 14.99 -4.50 1.50
CA VAL A 254 15.96 -3.60 0.85
C VAL A 254 17.08 -4.40 0.18
N ALA A 255 17.62 -5.40 0.86
CA ALA A 255 18.69 -6.25 0.32
C ALA A 255 18.22 -7.03 -0.91
N ARG A 256 17.02 -7.62 -0.86
CA ARG A 256 16.41 -8.31 -2.00
C ARG A 256 16.22 -7.38 -3.19
N LEU A 257 15.69 -6.18 -2.96
CA LEU A 257 15.50 -5.22 -4.04
C LEU A 257 16.84 -4.80 -4.66
N ASN A 258 17.92 -4.66 -3.88
CA ASN A 258 19.25 -4.39 -4.44
C ASN A 258 19.73 -5.51 -5.38
N VAL A 259 19.57 -6.78 -4.99
CA VAL A 259 19.90 -7.92 -5.86
C VAL A 259 19.09 -7.89 -7.16
N ILE A 260 17.81 -7.56 -7.08
CA ILE A 260 16.94 -7.42 -8.25
C ILE A 260 17.39 -6.25 -9.14
N LEU A 261 17.74 -5.11 -8.55
CA LEU A 261 18.25 -3.96 -9.30
C LEU A 261 19.59 -4.24 -9.98
N ASP A 262 20.43 -5.09 -9.39
CA ASP A 262 21.68 -5.56 -10.02
C ASP A 262 21.37 -6.42 -11.24
N GLY A 263 20.44 -7.38 -11.13
CA GLY A 263 19.99 -8.17 -12.28
C GLY A 263 19.32 -7.32 -13.38
N LEU A 264 18.48 -6.36 -13.01
CA LEU A 264 17.88 -5.41 -13.97
C LEU A 264 18.95 -4.54 -14.65
N SER A 265 19.99 -4.11 -13.91
CA SER A 265 21.13 -3.39 -14.48
C SER A 265 21.86 -4.24 -15.52
N GLU A 266 22.04 -5.53 -15.30
CA GLU A 266 22.67 -6.45 -16.26
C GLU A 266 21.79 -6.65 -17.51
N GLU A 267 20.48 -6.85 -17.33
CA GLU A 267 19.54 -6.99 -18.44
C GLU A 267 19.47 -5.72 -19.32
N LEU A 268 19.79 -4.55 -18.77
CA LEU A 268 19.91 -3.32 -19.56
C LEU A 268 21.12 -3.30 -20.49
N GLU A 269 22.06 -4.24 -20.46
CA GLU A 269 23.11 -4.34 -21.49
C GLU A 269 22.54 -4.80 -22.84
N ASP A 270 21.45 -5.58 -22.83
CA ASP A 270 20.63 -5.92 -24.00
C ASP A 270 19.14 -5.76 -23.67
N PRO A 271 18.61 -4.52 -23.69
CA PRO A 271 17.24 -4.23 -23.26
C PRO A 271 16.17 -4.99 -24.05
N ASP A 272 16.41 -5.31 -25.32
CA ASP A 272 15.45 -6.05 -26.15
C ASP A 272 15.29 -7.48 -25.67
N GLU A 273 16.38 -8.18 -25.38
CA GLU A 273 16.30 -9.53 -24.80
C GLU A 273 15.77 -9.49 -23.36
N GLY A 274 16.18 -8.50 -22.56
CA GLY A 274 15.69 -8.27 -21.20
C GLY A 274 14.17 -8.06 -21.15
N ILE A 275 13.61 -7.23 -22.03
CA ILE A 275 12.16 -6.99 -22.11
C ILE A 275 11.41 -8.20 -22.67
N LYS A 276 12.07 -9.04 -23.45
CA LYS A 276 11.44 -10.23 -24.02
C LYS A 276 11.32 -11.37 -23.01
N ARG A 277 12.31 -11.55 -22.12
CA ARG A 277 12.38 -12.75 -21.26
C ARG A 277 12.80 -12.51 -19.81
N GLY A 278 13.39 -11.36 -19.51
CA GLY A 278 14.00 -11.03 -18.22
C GLY A 278 13.04 -10.40 -17.21
N ALA A 279 13.57 -10.05 -16.04
CA ALA A 279 12.85 -9.26 -15.04
C ALA A 279 12.49 -7.86 -15.56
N LEU A 280 13.24 -7.31 -16.51
CA LEU A 280 12.97 -6.05 -17.18
C LEU A 280 11.65 -6.09 -17.93
N ALA A 281 11.23 -7.25 -18.44
CA ALA A 281 9.91 -7.47 -19.03
C ALA A 281 8.77 -7.15 -18.03
N ILE A 282 8.97 -7.49 -16.75
CA ILE A 282 8.00 -7.25 -15.68
C ILE A 282 7.93 -5.77 -15.34
N VAL A 283 9.09 -5.13 -15.17
CA VAL A 283 9.18 -3.68 -14.90
C VAL A 283 8.58 -2.88 -16.06
N TRP A 284 8.87 -3.27 -17.30
CA TRP A 284 8.31 -2.61 -18.48
C TRP A 284 6.80 -2.78 -18.58
N ASP A 285 6.26 -3.97 -18.28
CA ASP A 285 4.81 -4.17 -18.23
C ASP A 285 4.15 -3.30 -17.14
N PHE A 286 4.79 -3.13 -15.96
CA PHE A 286 4.34 -2.16 -14.95
C PHE A 286 4.43 -0.70 -15.40
N ILE A 287 5.38 -0.33 -16.25
CA ILE A 287 5.44 1.04 -16.81
C ILE A 287 4.29 1.25 -17.82
N GLN A 288 4.00 0.26 -18.66
CA GLN A 288 3.00 0.39 -19.72
C GLN A 288 1.56 0.30 -19.19
N ARG A 289 1.27 -0.61 -18.26
CA ARG A 289 -0.11 -0.89 -17.81
C ARG A 289 -0.52 -0.09 -16.59
N ARG A 290 -0.54 1.23 -16.70
CA ARG A 290 -0.61 2.17 -15.56
C ARG A 290 -2.00 2.73 -15.19
N LYS A 291 -3.05 2.37 -15.94
CA LYS A 291 -4.42 2.82 -15.68
C LYS A 291 -5.10 1.95 -14.62
N ASN A 292 -5.32 2.52 -13.43
CA ASN A 292 -5.95 1.89 -12.27
C ASN A 292 -5.51 0.43 -12.00
N PRO A 293 -4.20 0.14 -11.86
CA PRO A 293 -3.72 -1.23 -11.81
C PRO A 293 -3.98 -1.91 -10.45
N SER A 294 -4.07 -3.23 -10.42
CA SER A 294 -4.06 -4.03 -9.18
C SER A 294 -2.82 -4.90 -9.19
N LEU A 295 -1.95 -4.74 -8.20
CA LEU A 295 -0.72 -5.54 -8.11
C LEU A 295 -1.05 -7.04 -8.02
N THR A 296 -2.07 -7.40 -7.23
CA THR A 296 -2.49 -8.79 -7.08
C THR A 296 -2.91 -9.41 -8.42
N GLN A 297 -3.72 -8.70 -9.20
CA GLN A 297 -4.19 -9.17 -10.51
C GLN A 297 -3.06 -9.20 -11.55
N GLU A 298 -2.16 -8.22 -11.49
CA GLU A 298 -1.03 -8.15 -12.42
C GLU A 298 -0.03 -9.27 -12.19
N ILE A 299 0.31 -9.59 -10.94
CA ILE A 299 1.19 -10.73 -10.64
C ILE A 299 0.56 -12.03 -11.13
N ALA A 300 -0.73 -12.26 -10.86
CA ALA A 300 -1.42 -13.47 -11.35
C ALA A 300 -1.38 -13.59 -12.89
N ARG A 301 -1.58 -12.48 -13.60
CA ARG A 301 -1.47 -12.47 -15.07
C ARG A 301 -0.04 -12.71 -15.52
N LEU A 302 0.94 -12.02 -14.95
CA LEU A 302 2.34 -12.11 -15.38
C LEU A 302 2.92 -13.49 -15.12
N GLU A 303 2.57 -14.13 -14.01
CA GLU A 303 2.94 -15.52 -13.74
C GLU A 303 2.42 -16.48 -14.82
N SER A 304 1.25 -16.22 -15.40
CA SER A 304 0.71 -17.03 -16.51
C SER A 304 1.41 -16.79 -17.86
N LEU A 305 2.08 -15.64 -18.01
CA LEU A 305 2.75 -15.26 -19.27
C LEU A 305 4.22 -15.67 -19.28
N TYR A 306 4.89 -15.62 -18.14
CA TYR A 306 6.34 -15.85 -18.02
C TYR A 306 6.64 -17.21 -17.40
N THR A 307 6.07 -18.27 -17.98
CA THR A 307 6.28 -19.67 -17.57
C THR A 307 7.35 -20.35 -18.44
N GLY A 308 8.37 -20.95 -17.83
CA GLY A 308 9.39 -21.70 -18.55
C GLY A 308 10.81 -21.40 -18.05
N ALA A 309 11.77 -22.24 -18.43
CA ALA A 309 13.17 -22.08 -18.02
C ALA A 309 13.82 -20.85 -18.65
N GLU A 310 13.38 -20.48 -19.85
CA GLU A 310 13.81 -19.29 -20.58
C GLU A 310 13.38 -17.97 -19.91
N TYR A 311 12.42 -18.02 -18.97
CA TYR A 311 11.91 -16.88 -18.21
C TYR A 311 12.38 -16.87 -16.75
N ALA A 312 13.50 -17.55 -16.44
CA ALA A 312 13.95 -17.76 -15.07
C ALA A 312 14.11 -16.45 -14.26
N SER A 313 14.60 -15.38 -14.88
CA SER A 313 14.75 -14.06 -14.22
C SER A 313 13.39 -13.43 -13.93
N ALA A 314 12.48 -13.38 -14.91
CA ALA A 314 11.11 -12.89 -14.75
C ALA A 314 10.34 -13.69 -13.69
N SER A 315 10.40 -15.02 -13.75
CA SER A 315 9.79 -15.93 -12.79
C SER A 315 10.32 -15.71 -11.37
N ARG A 316 11.64 -15.53 -11.20
CA ARG A 316 12.23 -15.23 -9.90
C ARG A 316 11.73 -13.90 -9.36
N PHE A 317 11.74 -12.84 -10.17
CA PHE A 317 11.21 -11.53 -9.79
C PHE A 317 9.76 -11.64 -9.32
N LEU A 318 8.89 -12.32 -10.09
CA LEU A 318 7.48 -12.50 -9.73
C LEU A 318 7.31 -13.29 -8.43
N GLY A 319 8.12 -14.35 -8.23
CA GLY A 319 8.11 -15.13 -6.99
C GLY A 319 8.54 -14.30 -5.77
N ASP A 320 9.54 -13.43 -5.93
CA ASP A 320 9.97 -12.51 -4.89
C ASP A 320 8.91 -11.44 -4.56
N VAL A 321 8.22 -10.89 -5.58
CA VAL A 321 7.09 -9.98 -5.37
C VAL A 321 5.95 -10.70 -4.65
N ARG A 322 5.61 -11.93 -5.07
CA ARG A 322 4.56 -12.76 -4.47
C ARG A 322 4.83 -13.00 -2.98
N ARG A 323 6.09 -13.31 -2.63
CA ARG A 323 6.54 -13.49 -1.26
C ARG A 323 6.30 -12.23 -0.42
N GLU A 324 6.67 -11.06 -0.93
CA GLU A 324 6.45 -9.82 -0.17
C GLU A 324 4.98 -9.43 -0.04
N ILE A 325 4.15 -9.74 -1.05
CA ILE A 325 2.70 -9.53 -1.03
C ILE A 325 2.02 -10.45 -0.01
N SER A 326 2.49 -11.70 0.15
CA SER A 326 1.97 -12.63 1.16
C SER A 326 2.43 -12.30 2.58
N GLY A 327 3.19 -11.22 2.77
CA GLY A 327 3.74 -10.82 4.06
C GLY A 327 4.90 -11.70 4.52
N GLU A 328 5.44 -12.55 3.65
CA GLU A 328 6.60 -13.37 3.96
C GLU A 328 7.89 -12.53 3.94
N ARG A 329 8.93 -13.09 4.56
CA ARG A 329 10.21 -12.42 4.82
C ARG A 329 11.12 -12.40 3.62
#